data_AF-A0A920YIU2-F1
#
_entry.id   AF-A0A920YIU2-F1
#
_cell.length_a   1.000
_cell.length_b   1.000
_cell.length_c   1.000
_cell.angle_alpha   90.00
_cell.angle_beta   90.00
_cell.angle_gamma   90.00
#
_symmetry.space_group_name_H-M   'P 1'
#
loop_
_entity.id
_entity.type
_entity.pdbx_description
1 polymer ?
#
loop_
_entity_poly.entity_id
_entity_poly.type
_entity_poly.pdbx_seq_one_letter_code
_entity_poly.pdbx_strand_id
1 'polypeptide(L)'
;MKRDSRFAKAHGCLAGLALGDAMGCPTEFLTPEQIAAEYGRVEGLVAAPAWHPHSAMSPGRVTDDTEQALALAGVYLHAGRMSAEAMARALLNWAEAQGRRLSLYAGPSTRR
;
A
#
# COMPACT_ATOMS: atom_id res chain seq x y z
N MET A 1 -24.48 -3.96 -21.92
CA MET A 1 -23.71 -2.68 -21.84
C MET A 1 -22.23 -3.02 -21.68
N LYS A 2 -21.39 -2.84 -22.71
CA LYS A 2 -19.94 -3.02 -22.55
C LYS A 2 -19.45 -1.94 -21.60
N ARG A 3 -18.86 -2.31 -20.44
CA ARG A 3 -18.20 -1.33 -19.55
C ARG A 3 -17.22 -0.49 -20.38
N ASP A 4 -17.22 0.83 -20.20
CA ASP A 4 -16.25 1.72 -20.86
C ASP A 4 -14.84 1.17 -20.60
N SER A 5 -14.13 0.83 -21.68
CA SER A 5 -12.80 0.19 -21.63
C SER A 5 -11.79 1.03 -20.84
N ARG A 6 -11.92 2.37 -20.84
CA ARG A 6 -11.04 3.25 -20.07
C ARG A 6 -11.32 3.17 -18.58
N PHE A 7 -12.59 3.17 -18.19
CA PHE A 7 -12.97 2.99 -16.80
C PHE A 7 -12.50 1.63 -16.28
N ALA A 8 -12.71 0.56 -17.05
CA ALA A 8 -12.27 -0.78 -16.67
C ALA A 8 -10.75 -0.84 -16.45
N LYS A 9 -9.96 -0.18 -17.31
CA LYS A 9 -8.50 -0.10 -17.16
C LYS A 9 -8.07 0.73 -15.95
N ALA A 10 -8.66 1.92 -15.76
CA ALA A 10 -8.33 2.78 -14.62
C ALA A 10 -8.69 2.13 -13.29
N HIS A 11 -9.88 1.53 -13.20
CA HIS A 11 -10.30 0.77 -12.03
C HIS A 11 -9.40 -0.44 -11.80
N GLY A 12 -9.08 -1.21 -12.85
CA GLY A 12 -8.17 -2.36 -12.76
C GLY A 12 -6.77 -1.97 -12.31
N CYS A 13 -6.27 -0.80 -12.71
CA CYS A 13 -4.98 -0.27 -12.26
C CYS A 13 -4.98 0.01 -10.75
N LEU A 14 -5.97 0.74 -10.24
CA LEU A 14 -6.06 1.05 -8.80
C LEU A 14 -6.37 -0.19 -7.95
N ALA A 15 -7.23 -1.08 -8.43
CA ALA A 15 -7.50 -2.36 -7.76
C ALA A 15 -6.27 -3.27 -7.76
N GLY A 16 -5.51 -3.29 -8.87
CA GLY A 16 -4.27 -4.04 -8.98
C GLY A 16 -3.17 -3.52 -8.05
N LEU A 17 -3.06 -2.20 -7.89
CA LEU A 17 -2.19 -1.58 -6.87
C LEU A 17 -2.55 -2.09 -5.47
N ALA A 18 -3.81 -1.93 -5.07
CA ALA A 18 -4.26 -2.32 -3.73
C ALA A 18 -4.12 -3.83 -3.46
N LEU A 19 -4.42 -4.67 -4.46
CA LEU A 19 -4.26 -6.12 -4.33
C LEU A 19 -2.78 -6.53 -4.28
N GLY A 20 -1.93 -5.93 -5.11
CA GLY A 20 -0.50 -6.22 -5.14
C GLY A 20 0.18 -5.82 -3.83
N ASP A 21 -0.12 -4.63 -3.34
CA ASP A 21 0.31 -4.13 -2.03
C ASP A 21 -0.09 -5.09 -0.90
N ALA A 22 -1.39 -5.38 -0.78
CA ALA A 22 -1.90 -6.24 0.29
C ALA A 22 -1.39 -7.69 0.21
N MET A 23 -1.15 -8.24 -1.00
CA MET A 23 -0.56 -9.56 -1.18
C MET A 23 0.95 -9.59 -0.89
N GLY A 24 1.65 -8.49 -1.16
CA GLY A 24 3.10 -8.37 -0.95
C GLY A 24 3.48 -8.11 0.51
N CYS A 25 2.62 -7.42 1.27
CA CYS A 25 2.87 -7.01 2.66
C CYS A 25 3.38 -8.15 3.58
N PRO A 26 2.78 -9.36 3.59
CA PRO A 26 3.29 -10.47 4.42
C PRO A 26 4.68 -11.00 4.03
N THR A 27 5.16 -10.65 2.83
CA THR A 27 6.44 -11.10 2.28
C THR A 27 7.50 -9.98 2.21
N GLU A 28 7.17 -8.79 2.68
CA GLU A 28 8.14 -7.68 2.71
C GLU A 28 9.36 -8.07 3.56
N PHE A 29 10.57 -7.72 3.11
CA PHE A 29 11.83 -8.09 3.76
C PHE A 29 12.21 -9.58 3.74
N LEU A 30 11.42 -10.46 3.12
CA LEU A 30 11.75 -11.88 2.96
C LEU A 30 12.49 -12.15 1.64
N THR A 31 13.41 -13.10 1.65
CA THR A 31 13.98 -13.67 0.42
C THR A 31 13.01 -14.67 -0.22
N PRO A 32 13.16 -14.99 -1.52
CA PRO A 32 12.36 -16.03 -2.17
C PRO A 32 12.37 -17.39 -1.44
N GLU A 33 13.52 -17.78 -0.87
CA GLU A 33 13.65 -19.02 -0.10
C GLU A 33 12.86 -18.96 1.20
N GLN A 34 12.86 -17.82 1.90
CA GLN A 34 12.05 -17.61 3.10
C GLN A 34 10.56 -17.62 2.77
N ILE A 35 10.15 -17.00 1.66
CA ILE A 35 8.76 -17.04 1.18
C ILE A 35 8.34 -18.49 0.88
N ALA A 36 9.19 -19.26 0.21
CA ALA A 36 8.92 -20.66 -0.07
C ALA A 36 8.83 -21.52 1.20
N ALA A 37 9.66 -21.24 2.21
CA ALA A 37 9.63 -21.96 3.48
C ALA A 37 8.40 -21.63 4.32
N GLU A 38 8.00 -20.35 4.39
CA GLU A 38 6.88 -19.89 5.22
C GLU A 38 5.51 -20.16 4.56
N TYR A 39 5.41 -20.02 3.24
CA TYR A 39 4.13 -20.05 2.53
C TYR A 39 4.07 -21.09 1.40
N GLY A 40 5.20 -21.64 0.95
CA GLY A 40 5.30 -22.33 -0.33
C GLY A 40 5.09 -21.35 -1.49
N ARG A 41 3.84 -21.07 -1.83
CA ARG A 41 3.45 -20.06 -2.82
C ARG A 41 2.35 -19.18 -2.25
N VAL A 42 2.51 -17.87 -2.36
CA VAL A 42 1.45 -16.92 -2.00
C VAL A 42 0.40 -16.90 -3.11
N GLU A 43 -0.78 -17.43 -2.83
CA GLU A 43 -1.89 -17.53 -3.79
C GLU A 43 -3.11 -16.67 -3.41
N GLY A 44 -3.01 -15.91 -2.32
CA GLY A 44 -4.10 -15.06 -1.84
C GLY A 44 -3.67 -14.09 -0.76
N LEU A 45 -4.65 -13.48 -0.10
CA LEU A 45 -4.44 -12.55 1.01
C LEU A 45 -4.18 -13.35 2.30
N VAL A 46 -2.92 -13.47 2.68
CA VAL A 46 -2.47 -14.25 3.83
C VAL A 46 -2.09 -13.37 5.01
N ALA A 47 -2.07 -13.95 6.21
CA ALA A 47 -1.52 -13.28 7.39
C ALA A 47 0.00 -13.28 7.32
N ALA A 48 0.64 -12.23 7.86
CA ALA A 48 2.08 -12.26 8.10
C ALA A 48 2.40 -13.19 9.29
N PRO A 49 3.55 -13.92 9.28
CA PRO A 49 4.02 -14.73 10.38
C PRO A 49 4.09 -13.93 11.67
N ALA A 50 3.91 -14.58 12.82
CA ALA A 50 3.89 -13.90 14.11
C ALA A 50 5.17 -13.08 14.41
N TRP A 51 6.32 -13.49 13.85
CA TRP A 51 7.60 -12.81 14.00
C TRP A 51 7.78 -11.60 13.06
N HIS A 52 6.94 -11.46 12.04
CA HIS A 52 7.06 -10.45 11.01
C HIS A 52 6.70 -9.04 11.54
N PRO A 53 7.36 -7.96 11.09
CA PRO A 53 7.01 -6.59 11.51
C PRO A 53 5.54 -6.21 11.30
N HIS A 54 4.92 -6.77 10.25
CA HIS A 54 3.51 -6.54 9.92
C HIS A 54 2.55 -7.57 10.53
N SER A 55 2.96 -8.37 11.51
CA SER A 55 2.10 -9.40 12.14
C SER A 55 0.85 -8.82 12.81
N ALA A 56 0.88 -7.55 13.20
CA ALA A 56 -0.27 -6.82 13.75
C ALA A 56 -1.29 -6.38 12.68
N MET A 57 -0.99 -6.52 11.39
CA MET A 57 -1.90 -6.17 10.30
C MET A 57 -2.80 -7.34 9.94
N SER A 58 -4.09 -7.06 9.76
CA SER A 58 -5.04 -8.07 9.27
C SER A 58 -4.70 -8.48 7.84
N PRO A 59 -4.92 -9.75 7.44
CA PRO A 59 -4.77 -10.20 6.06
C PRO A 59 -5.56 -9.31 5.10
N GLY A 60 -4.93 -8.92 4.00
CA GLY A 60 -5.57 -8.06 2.99
C GLY A 60 -5.61 -6.58 3.32
N ARG A 61 -5.06 -6.14 4.46
CA ARG A 61 -4.86 -4.72 4.74
C ARG A 61 -3.78 -4.17 3.80
N VAL A 62 -4.09 -3.06 3.14
CA VAL A 62 -3.13 -2.28 2.33
C VAL A 62 -2.12 -1.53 3.21
N THR A 63 -0.98 -1.17 2.61
CA THR A 63 0.10 -0.42 3.26
C THR A 63 0.13 1.03 2.79
N ASP A 64 1.22 1.74 3.09
CA ASP A 64 1.44 3.12 2.69
C ASP A 64 1.43 3.32 1.18
N ASP A 65 1.79 2.31 0.39
CA ASP A 65 1.72 2.36 -1.07
C ASP A 65 0.33 2.75 -1.57
N THR A 66 -0.71 2.03 -1.13
CA THR A 66 -2.09 2.36 -1.51
C THR A 66 -2.59 3.62 -0.83
N GLU A 67 -2.30 3.79 0.47
CA GLU A 67 -2.83 4.93 1.22
C GLU A 67 -2.28 6.27 0.71
N GLN A 68 -0.98 6.35 0.42
CA GLN A 68 -0.36 7.55 -0.17
C GLN A 68 -0.83 7.77 -1.61
N ALA A 69 -0.97 6.72 -2.42
CA ALA A 69 -1.51 6.85 -3.78
C ALA A 69 -2.92 7.47 -3.78
N LEU A 70 -3.79 7.05 -2.86
CA LEU A 70 -5.13 7.63 -2.69
C LEU A 70 -5.09 9.06 -2.17
N ALA A 71 -4.18 9.39 -1.24
CA ALA A 71 -3.99 10.75 -0.77
C ALA A 71 -3.59 11.70 -1.92
N LEU A 72 -2.65 11.27 -2.77
CA LEU A 72 -2.21 12.03 -3.95
C LEU A 72 -3.31 12.16 -5.01
N ALA A 73 -4.08 11.08 -5.26
CA ALA A 73 -5.25 11.15 -6.13
C ALA A 73 -6.28 12.16 -5.61
N GLY A 74 -6.48 12.23 -4.29
CA GLY A 74 -7.34 13.22 -3.64
C GLY A 74 -6.93 14.67 -3.92
N VAL A 75 -5.62 14.96 -3.98
CA VAL A 75 -5.11 16.30 -4.37
C VAL A 75 -5.60 16.68 -5.76
N TYR A 76 -5.44 15.76 -6.73
CA TYR A 76 -5.89 16.00 -8.11
C TYR A 76 -7.41 16.15 -8.20
N LEU A 77 -8.16 15.29 -7.52
CA LEU A 77 -9.63 15.34 -7.51
C LEU A 77 -10.17 16.65 -6.92
N HIS A 78 -9.48 17.23 -5.93
CA HIS A 78 -9.90 18.49 -5.31
C HIS A 78 -9.53 19.71 -6.16
N ALA A 79 -8.31 19.76 -6.71
CA ALA A 79 -7.77 20.98 -7.32
C ALA A 79 -7.69 20.94 -8.86
N GLY A 80 -7.93 19.79 -9.50
CA GLY A 80 -7.76 19.58 -10.94
C GLY A 80 -6.30 19.63 -11.43
N ARG A 81 -5.35 19.72 -10.50
CA ARG A 81 -3.90 19.83 -10.77
C ARG A 81 -3.09 19.27 -9.59
N MET A 82 -1.85 18.90 -9.86
CA MET A 82 -0.89 18.44 -8.85
C MET A 82 0.25 19.46 -8.78
N SER A 83 0.49 20.05 -7.60
CA SER A 83 1.72 20.83 -7.33
C SER A 83 2.55 20.11 -6.28
N ALA A 84 3.86 20.32 -6.29
CA ALA A 84 4.77 19.70 -5.32
C ALA A 84 4.38 20.03 -3.88
N GLU A 85 3.97 21.28 -3.61
CA GLU A 85 3.55 21.73 -2.29
C GLU A 85 2.26 21.06 -1.83
N ALA A 86 1.30 20.88 -2.74
CA ALA A 86 0.03 20.22 -2.41
C ALA A 86 0.23 18.72 -2.15
N MET A 87 1.06 18.06 -2.97
CA MET A 87 1.42 16.66 -2.77
C MET A 87 2.18 16.45 -1.46
N ALA A 88 3.19 17.28 -1.18
CA ALA A 88 3.95 17.21 0.07
C ALA A 88 3.05 17.37 1.29
N ARG A 89 2.13 18.35 1.25
CA ARG A 89 1.16 18.56 2.35
C ARG A 89 0.23 17.37 2.53
N ALA A 90 -0.23 16.73 1.45
CA ALA A 90 -1.06 15.53 1.55
C ALA A 90 -0.31 14.36 2.18
N LEU A 91 0.96 14.16 1.83
CA LEU A 91 1.81 13.10 2.42
C LEU A 91 2.11 13.37 3.90
N LEU A 92 2.37 14.63 4.28
CA LEU A 92 2.56 15.02 5.67
C LEU A 92 1.28 14.78 6.49
N ASN A 93 0.12 15.19 5.97
CA ASN A 93 -1.16 14.95 6.63
C ASN A 93 -1.46 13.46 6.77
N TRP A 94 -1.14 12.65 5.75
CA TRP A 94 -1.25 11.19 5.84
C TRP A 94 -0.34 10.64 6.95
N ALA A 95 0.92 11.06 7.00
CA ALA A 95 1.87 10.59 8.01
C ALA A 95 1.44 10.97 9.44
N GLU A 96 0.94 12.19 9.64
CA GLU A 96 0.37 12.63 10.91
C GLU A 96 -0.85 11.78 11.33
N ALA A 97 -1.74 11.46 10.38
CA ALA A 97 -2.92 10.64 10.63
C ALA A 97 -2.59 9.19 11.05
N GLN A 98 -1.42 8.66 10.68
CA GLN A 98 -0.98 7.33 11.12
C GLN A 98 -0.62 7.29 12.61
N GLY A 99 -0.19 8.42 13.18
CA GLY A 99 0.28 8.50 14.56
C GLY A 99 1.33 7.42 14.88
N ARG A 100 1.08 6.60 15.91
CA ARG A 100 1.99 5.49 16.29
C ARG A 100 2.15 4.42 15.22
N ARG A 101 1.21 4.29 14.28
CA ARG A 101 1.26 3.27 13.21
C ARG A 101 2.27 3.64 12.13
N LEU A 102 2.72 4.90 12.07
CA LEU A 102 3.71 5.33 11.10
C LEU A 102 4.98 4.47 11.15
N SER A 103 5.36 3.98 12.33
CA SER A 103 6.53 3.10 12.47
C SER A 103 6.38 1.75 11.77
N LEU A 104 5.15 1.28 11.55
CA LEU A 104 4.90 0.05 10.79
C LEU A 104 5.25 0.28 9.31
N TYR A 105 4.92 1.45 8.77
CA TYR A 105 5.11 1.77 7.36
C TYR A 105 6.46 2.43 7.05
N ALA A 106 7.07 3.09 8.03
CA ALA A 106 8.33 3.80 7.82
C ALA A 106 9.48 2.81 7.59
N GLY A 107 9.92 2.70 6.34
CA GLY A 107 11.12 1.96 5.96
C GLY A 107 12.41 2.54 6.56
N PRO A 108 13.56 1.85 6.41
CA PRO A 108 14.82 2.22 7.08
C PRO A 108 15.35 3.62 6.74
N SER A 109 15.01 4.15 5.56
CA SER A 109 15.39 5.49 5.09
C SER A 109 14.55 6.59 5.73
N THR A 110 13.27 6.33 6.02
CA THR A 110 12.32 7.30 6.58
C THR A 110 12.50 7.48 8.10
N ARG A 111 13.14 6.52 8.76
CA ARG A 111 13.40 6.56 10.21
C ARG A 111 14.64 7.37 10.62
N ARG A 112 15.39 7.92 9.67
CA ARG A 112 16.64 8.65 9.92
C ARG A 112 16.43 10.15 10.00
#